data_AF-A0A259DH85-F1
#
_entry.id   AF-A0A259DH85-F1
#
_cell.length_a   1.000
_cell.length_b   1.000
_cell.length_c   1.000
_cell.angle_alpha   90.00
_cell.angle_beta   90.00
_cell.angle_gamma   90.00
#
_symmetry.space_group_name_H-M   'P 1'
#
loop_
_entity.id
_entity.type
_entity.pdbx_description
1 polymer ?
#
loop_
_entity_poly.entity_id
_entity_poly.type
_entity_poly.pdbx_seq_one_letter_code
_entity_poly.pdbx_strand_id
1 'polypeptide(L)'
;KKLVAMRGDDRPGMKKAEPAGRDARGGRPDSRRDGGAGRPDSRGPRDGRGPGAAAPWRDEREQRGPRLGDAAFRAQRQAIEAAEASLRKLAAQAHGEVLTQLMTAWEQRDAEQMPTVQALGSRVNAANRSAWSAALSKPAVALPGETLLRLEMAAEVPTPAEHLSERRMLQLQLLTRRHAAAPSETWVDDVAGVLASAFDASAARRLQTVLKVLLKR
;
A
#
# COMPACT_ATOMS: atom_id res chain seq x y z
N LYS A 1 -57.96 -7.61 27.92
CA LYS A 1 -58.32 -8.69 28.88
C LYS A 1 -57.65 -9.97 28.39
N LYS A 2 -56.73 -10.53 29.20
CA LYS A 2 -56.32 -11.95 29.37
C LYS A 2 -55.96 -12.76 28.10
N LEU A 3 -54.91 -13.58 28.01
CA LEU A 3 -53.97 -14.15 28.98
C LEU A 3 -52.76 -14.72 28.21
N VAL A 4 -51.61 -14.70 28.88
CA VAL A 4 -50.38 -15.44 28.55
C VAL A 4 -50.56 -16.93 28.81
N ALA A 5 -49.92 -17.78 28.00
CA ALA A 5 -49.50 -19.12 28.41
C ALA A 5 -48.00 -19.29 28.12
N MET A 6 -47.24 -19.20 29.21
CA MET A 6 -45.84 -19.52 29.38
C MET A 6 -45.73 -21.03 29.62
N ARG A 7 -44.81 -21.70 28.93
CA ARG A 7 -44.31 -23.05 29.25
C ARG A 7 -42.89 -23.08 28.64
N GLY A 8 -41.79 -23.05 29.39
CA GLY A 8 -41.53 -23.76 30.63
C GLY A 8 -40.97 -25.13 30.28
N ASP A 9 -39.71 -25.15 29.83
CA ASP A 9 -38.85 -26.33 29.66
C ASP A 9 -37.42 -25.78 29.51
N ASP A 10 -36.73 -25.27 30.53
CA ASP A 10 -36.29 -25.95 31.75
C ASP A 10 -35.80 -27.39 31.51
N ARG A 11 -34.71 -27.51 30.74
CA ARG A 11 -33.85 -28.68 30.86
C ARG A 11 -32.39 -28.31 31.16
N PRO A 12 -31.81 -28.86 32.24
CA PRO A 12 -30.60 -28.34 32.86
C PRO A 12 -29.35 -29.16 32.48
N GLY A 13 -28.20 -28.49 32.51
CA GLY A 13 -26.91 -29.06 32.88
C GLY A 13 -26.28 -30.13 31.98
N MET A 14 -25.27 -29.72 31.21
CA MET A 14 -24.02 -30.48 31.13
C MET A 14 -22.84 -29.50 31.22
N LYS A 15 -22.06 -29.64 32.30
CA LYS A 15 -20.83 -28.91 32.59
C LYS A 15 -19.64 -29.58 31.90
N LYS A 16 -18.62 -28.76 31.61
CA LYS A 16 -17.17 -29.04 31.61
C LYS A 16 -16.61 -30.07 30.62
N ALA A 17 -15.71 -29.59 29.76
CA ALA A 17 -14.38 -30.18 29.59
C ALA A 17 -13.42 -29.19 28.91
N GLU A 18 -12.65 -28.48 29.72
CA GLU A 18 -11.23 -28.20 29.48
C GLU A 18 -10.52 -28.70 30.77
N PRO A 19 -9.20 -29.01 30.80
CA PRO A 19 -8.16 -28.88 29.76
C PRO A 19 -7.17 -30.08 29.77
N ALA A 20 -5.95 -29.85 29.27
CA ALA A 20 -4.71 -30.63 29.34
C ALA A 20 -4.44 -31.56 28.15
N GLY A 21 -3.25 -31.60 27.56
CA GLY A 21 -2.00 -30.92 27.86
C GLY A 21 -0.85 -31.64 27.14
N ARG A 22 0.23 -30.89 26.87
CA ARG A 22 1.64 -31.31 26.86
C ARG A 22 2.10 -32.38 25.85
N ASP A 23 3.00 -31.96 24.96
CA ASP A 23 4.38 -32.49 24.80
C ASP A 23 5.06 -31.63 23.72
N ALA A 24 6.09 -30.82 23.95
CA ALA A 24 7.42 -31.03 24.55
C ALA A 24 8.30 -32.04 23.79
N ARG A 25 9.36 -31.50 23.16
CA ARG A 25 10.59 -32.11 22.60
C ARG A 25 10.64 -32.05 21.07
N GLY A 26 11.71 -31.62 20.41
CA GLY A 26 13.06 -31.17 20.76
C GLY A 26 13.69 -30.66 19.45
N GLY A 27 14.53 -29.64 19.46
CA GLY A 27 15.97 -29.85 19.51
C GLY A 27 16.65 -29.27 18.25
N ARG A 28 17.20 -28.07 18.36
CA ARG A 28 18.42 -27.64 17.64
C ARG A 28 19.63 -28.14 18.47
N PRO A 29 20.91 -28.09 18.02
CA PRO A 29 21.48 -27.64 16.74
C PRO A 29 22.61 -28.57 16.19
N ASP A 30 23.20 -28.12 15.07
CA ASP A 30 24.62 -28.25 14.70
C ASP A 30 25.08 -29.41 13.79
N SER A 31 25.74 -29.02 12.70
CA SER A 31 26.90 -29.71 12.16
C SER A 31 27.67 -28.77 11.20
N ARG A 32 28.40 -27.81 11.78
CA ARG A 32 29.71 -27.44 11.23
C ARG A 32 30.66 -28.62 11.44
N ARG A 33 31.24 -29.14 10.36
CA ARG A 33 32.40 -30.04 10.46
C ARG A 33 33.50 -29.65 9.49
N ASP A 34 34.63 -29.35 10.11
CA ASP A 34 35.97 -29.20 9.56
C ASP A 34 36.53 -30.45 8.89
N GLY A 35 37.53 -30.22 8.02
CA GLY A 35 38.53 -31.18 7.56
C GLY A 35 38.98 -30.83 6.13
N GLY A 36 40.21 -30.39 5.82
CA GLY A 36 41.49 -30.61 6.46
C GLY A 36 42.32 -31.62 5.65
N ALA A 37 43.48 -31.17 5.17
CA ALA A 37 44.68 -31.92 4.74
C ALA A 37 44.87 -32.31 3.25
N GLY A 38 46.06 -31.98 2.74
CA GLY A 38 46.92 -32.96 2.05
C GLY A 38 47.16 -32.80 0.54
N ARG A 39 48.15 -31.96 0.16
CA ARG A 39 49.08 -32.25 -0.97
C ARG A 39 50.17 -33.21 -0.40
N PRO A 40 50.99 -33.99 -1.13
CA PRO A 40 51.36 -33.95 -2.55
C PRO A 40 51.46 -35.32 -3.27
N ASP A 41 51.57 -35.32 -4.60
CA ASP A 41 52.40 -36.35 -5.23
C ASP A 41 53.24 -35.75 -6.37
N SER A 42 54.50 -36.17 -6.35
CA SER A 42 55.63 -35.69 -7.09
C SER A 42 56.12 -36.80 -7.99
N ARG A 43 56.12 -36.58 -9.31
CA ARG A 43 57.05 -37.26 -10.24
C ARG A 43 57.58 -36.22 -11.22
N GLY A 44 58.80 -35.74 -10.99
CA GLY A 44 59.62 -35.07 -12.01
C GLY A 44 60.37 -36.09 -12.87
N PRO A 45 61.49 -35.71 -13.53
CA PRO A 45 61.70 -34.54 -14.39
C PRO A 45 62.21 -34.97 -15.78
N ARG A 46 62.08 -34.14 -16.82
CA ARG A 46 62.90 -34.30 -18.04
C ARG A 46 63.33 -32.96 -18.63
N ASP A 47 64.59 -32.66 -18.34
CA ASP A 47 65.63 -32.02 -19.16
C ASP A 47 65.23 -31.09 -20.30
N GLY A 48 65.71 -29.86 -20.21
CA GLY A 48 65.73 -28.90 -21.31
C GLY A 48 66.36 -27.57 -20.93
N ARG A 49 67.63 -27.59 -20.51
CA ARG A 49 68.44 -26.38 -20.30
C ARG A 49 68.66 -25.67 -21.64
N GLY A 50 68.24 -24.41 -21.74
CA GLY A 50 68.68 -23.44 -22.74
C GLY A 50 68.79 -22.05 -22.11
N PRO A 51 69.98 -21.41 -22.04
CA PRO A 51 70.14 -20.08 -21.46
C PRO A 51 69.91 -19.02 -22.55
N GLY A 52 68.84 -18.26 -22.44
CA GLY A 52 68.49 -17.25 -23.44
C GLY A 52 67.69 -16.11 -22.85
N ALA A 53 68.40 -15.01 -22.60
CA ALA A 53 67.93 -13.63 -22.70
C ALA A 53 66.65 -13.21 -21.95
N ALA A 54 66.90 -12.48 -20.87
CA ALA A 54 66.15 -11.30 -20.42
C ALA A 54 64.93 -10.89 -21.27
N ALA A 55 63.75 -10.99 -20.67
CA ALA A 55 62.71 -9.99 -20.85
C ALA A 55 61.75 -9.99 -19.64
N PRO A 56 61.62 -8.88 -18.90
CA PRO A 56 60.61 -8.74 -17.86
C PRO A 56 59.26 -8.41 -18.53
N TRP A 57 58.58 -9.38 -19.12
CA TRP A 57 57.21 -9.20 -19.63
C TRP A 57 56.15 -9.37 -18.53
N ARG A 58 56.47 -8.89 -17.32
CA ARG A 58 55.51 -8.73 -16.24
C ARG A 58 55.52 -7.24 -15.90
N ASP A 59 54.52 -6.55 -16.44
CA ASP A 59 53.95 -5.25 -16.02
C ASP A 59 53.71 -4.31 -17.20
N GLU A 60 52.84 -4.72 -18.13
CA GLU A 60 52.10 -3.77 -18.96
C GLU A 60 50.85 -4.45 -19.55
N ARG A 61 50.01 -5.04 -18.68
CA ARG A 61 48.58 -4.98 -18.99
C ARG A 61 48.23 -3.52 -18.82
N GLU A 62 48.25 -2.78 -19.93
CA GLU A 62 47.60 -1.48 -20.01
C GLU A 62 46.29 -1.60 -19.23
N GLN A 63 46.11 -0.69 -18.26
CA GLN A 63 44.84 -0.46 -17.63
C GLN A 63 43.89 -0.10 -18.77
N ARG A 64 43.28 -1.10 -19.40
CA ARG A 64 42.28 -0.90 -20.44
C ARG A 64 41.22 -0.07 -19.76
N GLY A 65 41.23 1.22 -20.09
CA GLY A 65 40.28 2.18 -19.55
C GLY A 65 38.87 1.61 -19.69
N PRO A 66 37.96 1.97 -18.77
CA PRO A 66 36.63 1.38 -18.70
C PRO A 66 36.05 1.28 -20.11
N ARG A 67 35.74 0.06 -20.56
CA ARG A 67 35.25 -0.16 -21.93
C ARG A 67 34.13 0.84 -22.17
N LEU A 68 34.24 1.65 -23.23
CA LEU A 68 33.26 2.69 -23.55
C LEU A 68 31.83 2.12 -23.58
N GLY A 69 31.68 0.85 -23.97
CA GLY A 69 30.43 0.10 -23.84
C GLY A 69 29.93 0.00 -22.39
N ASP A 70 30.74 -0.47 -21.44
CA ASP A 70 30.30 -0.67 -20.05
C ASP A 70 29.97 0.67 -19.34
N ALA A 71 30.72 1.73 -19.63
CA ALA A 71 30.42 3.07 -19.11
C ALA A 71 29.16 3.68 -19.76
N ALA A 72 29.02 3.54 -21.08
CA ALA A 72 27.85 4.05 -21.82
C ALA A 72 26.56 3.30 -21.46
N PHE A 73 26.59 1.97 -21.27
CA PHE A 73 25.41 1.21 -20.84
C PHE A 73 25.00 1.54 -19.40
N ARG A 74 25.96 1.81 -18.50
CA ARG A 74 25.64 2.33 -17.16
C ARG A 74 25.03 3.71 -17.23
N ALA A 75 25.59 4.61 -18.03
CA ALA A 75 25.05 5.95 -18.23
C ALA A 75 23.64 5.90 -18.85
N GLN A 76 23.41 5.04 -19.84
CA GLN A 76 22.09 4.82 -20.45
C GLN A 76 21.10 4.27 -19.42
N ARG A 77 21.49 3.25 -18.65
CA ARG A 77 20.65 2.70 -17.58
C ARG A 77 20.31 3.75 -16.54
N GLN A 78 21.30 4.53 -16.08
CA GLN A 78 21.09 5.64 -15.16
C GLN A 78 20.19 6.72 -15.76
N ALA A 79 20.31 7.02 -17.05
CA ALA A 79 19.45 7.99 -17.73
C ALA A 79 18.00 7.49 -17.82
N ILE A 80 17.78 6.20 -18.09
CA ILE A 80 16.44 5.58 -18.08
C ILE A 80 15.86 5.61 -16.66
N GLU A 81 16.62 5.18 -15.66
CA GLU A 81 16.19 5.21 -14.25
C GLU A 81 15.86 6.64 -13.79
N ALA A 82 16.65 7.64 -14.21
CA ALA A 82 16.40 9.06 -13.93
C ALA A 82 15.16 9.59 -14.67
N ALA A 83 14.93 9.18 -15.92
CA ALA A 83 13.74 9.55 -16.68
C ALA A 83 12.47 8.93 -16.08
N GLU A 84 12.53 7.68 -15.64
CA GLU A 84 11.41 7.07 -14.91
C GLU A 84 11.15 7.78 -13.57
N ALA A 85 12.21 8.15 -12.85
CA ALA A 85 12.08 8.89 -11.59
C ALA A 85 11.46 10.29 -11.82
N SER A 86 11.84 10.99 -12.89
CA SER A 86 11.25 12.29 -13.24
C SER A 86 9.79 12.17 -13.66
N LEU A 87 9.43 11.13 -14.43
CA LEU A 87 8.04 10.84 -14.79
C LEU A 87 7.18 10.53 -13.55
N ARG A 88 7.67 9.70 -12.62
CA ARG A 88 6.98 9.43 -11.35
C ARG A 88 6.78 10.71 -10.53
N LYS A 89 7.76 11.62 -10.54
CA LYS A 89 7.66 12.92 -9.85
C LYS A 89 6.61 13.82 -10.49
N LEU A 90 6.60 13.95 -11.82
CA LEU A 90 5.61 14.73 -12.55
C LEU A 90 4.20 14.17 -12.35
N ALA A 91 4.03 12.85 -12.42
CA ALA A 91 2.75 12.21 -12.13
C ALA A 91 2.29 12.50 -10.69
N ALA A 92 3.18 12.41 -9.70
CA ALA A 92 2.85 12.72 -8.32
C ALA A 92 2.47 14.20 -8.11
N GLN A 93 3.09 15.13 -8.85
CA GLN A 93 2.75 16.55 -8.83
C GLN A 93 1.38 16.80 -9.46
N ALA A 94 1.13 16.25 -10.66
CA ALA A 94 -0.17 16.35 -11.33
C ALA A 94 -1.30 15.79 -10.46
N HIS A 95 -1.13 14.62 -9.83
CA HIS A 95 -2.13 14.08 -8.91
C HIS A 95 -2.35 14.98 -7.67
N GLY A 96 -1.32 15.67 -7.19
CA GLY A 96 -1.45 16.64 -6.09
C GLY A 96 -2.27 17.86 -6.49
N GLU A 97 -2.06 18.37 -7.70
CA GLU A 97 -2.82 19.49 -8.27
C GLU A 97 -4.30 19.09 -8.47
N VAL A 98 -4.56 17.90 -8.97
CA VAL A 98 -5.92 17.36 -9.16
C VAL A 98 -6.72 17.29 -7.85
N LEU A 99 -6.09 16.82 -6.77
CA LEU A 99 -6.74 16.79 -5.45
C LEU A 99 -7.04 18.21 -4.95
N THR A 100 -6.13 19.16 -5.19
CA THR A 100 -6.32 20.55 -4.79
C THR A 100 -7.46 21.20 -5.58
N GLN A 101 -7.53 20.93 -6.89
CA GLN A 101 -8.63 21.35 -7.76
C GLN A 101 -9.97 20.76 -7.29
N LEU A 102 -10.00 19.47 -6.91
CA LEU A 102 -11.21 18.83 -6.38
C LEU A 102 -11.68 19.51 -5.08
N MET A 103 -10.78 19.84 -4.15
CA MET A 103 -11.15 20.55 -2.91
C MET A 103 -11.66 21.97 -3.22
N THR A 104 -11.06 22.65 -4.19
CA THR A 104 -11.48 23.99 -4.62
C THR A 104 -12.87 23.96 -5.26
N ALA A 105 -13.13 22.97 -6.12
CA ALA A 105 -14.46 22.74 -6.69
C ALA A 105 -15.50 22.50 -5.58
N TRP A 106 -15.14 21.75 -4.55
CA TRP A 106 -16.03 21.52 -3.40
C TRP A 106 -16.30 22.80 -2.60
N GLU A 107 -15.26 23.57 -2.29
CA GLU A 107 -15.35 24.84 -1.56
C GLU A 107 -16.26 25.84 -2.28
N GLN A 108 -16.08 25.98 -3.60
CA GLN A 108 -16.87 26.90 -4.44
C GLN A 108 -18.23 26.33 -4.84
N ARG A 109 -18.49 25.05 -4.53
CA ARG A 109 -19.64 24.27 -5.05
C ARG A 109 -19.80 24.35 -6.57
N ASP A 110 -18.67 24.40 -7.28
CA ASP A 110 -18.63 24.55 -8.73
C ASP A 110 -18.36 23.19 -9.40
N ALA A 111 -19.39 22.65 -10.03
CA ALA A 111 -19.29 21.38 -10.76
C ALA A 111 -18.46 21.48 -12.05
N GLU A 112 -18.29 22.68 -12.62
CA GLU A 112 -17.48 22.88 -13.82
C GLU A 112 -15.98 22.76 -13.52
N GLN A 113 -15.58 23.12 -12.30
CA GLN A 113 -14.20 22.99 -11.82
C GLN A 113 -13.80 21.55 -11.44
N MET A 114 -14.73 20.59 -11.50
CA MET A 114 -14.45 19.20 -11.18
C MET A 114 -13.39 18.61 -12.13
N PRO A 115 -12.32 17.98 -11.60
CA PRO A 115 -11.28 17.36 -12.43
C PRO A 115 -11.83 16.34 -13.44
N THR A 116 -11.10 16.15 -14.53
CA THR A 116 -11.45 15.16 -15.55
C THR A 116 -11.25 13.74 -15.03
N VAL A 117 -11.97 12.78 -15.62
CA VAL A 117 -11.88 11.35 -15.24
C VAL A 117 -10.45 10.83 -15.39
N GLN A 118 -9.75 11.24 -16.45
CA GLN A 118 -8.37 10.86 -16.72
C GLN A 118 -7.42 11.37 -15.63
N ALA A 119 -7.68 12.56 -15.10
CA ALA A 119 -6.87 13.18 -14.05
C ALA A 119 -7.08 12.51 -12.68
N LEU A 120 -8.29 12.01 -12.41
CA LEU A 120 -8.62 11.24 -11.21
C LEU A 120 -8.01 9.82 -11.22
N GLY A 121 -7.67 9.30 -12.40
CA GLY A 121 -7.02 8.00 -12.57
C GLY A 121 -8.01 6.84 -12.77
N SER A 122 -7.47 5.63 -12.93
CA SER A 122 -8.23 4.44 -13.36
C SER A 122 -9.25 3.92 -12.33
N ARG A 123 -9.15 4.33 -11.07
CA ARG A 123 -10.06 3.93 -9.99
C ARG A 123 -11.43 4.61 -10.05
N VAL A 124 -11.54 5.71 -10.81
CA VAL A 124 -12.77 6.49 -10.96
C VAL A 124 -13.20 6.41 -12.41
N ASN A 125 -14.41 5.94 -12.68
CA ASN A 125 -14.97 5.92 -14.03
C ASN A 125 -15.81 7.19 -14.29
N ALA A 126 -16.32 7.34 -15.51
CA ALA A 126 -17.13 8.50 -15.89
C ALA A 126 -18.44 8.63 -15.11
N ALA A 127 -19.09 7.52 -14.76
CA ALA A 127 -20.33 7.52 -13.96
C ALA A 127 -20.09 7.97 -12.52
N ASN A 128 -18.96 7.58 -11.93
CA ASN A 128 -18.55 8.00 -10.60
C ASN A 128 -18.28 9.51 -10.59
N ARG A 129 -17.57 10.02 -11.60
CA ARG A 129 -17.30 11.46 -11.75
C ARG A 129 -18.58 12.26 -11.95
N SER A 130 -19.55 11.75 -12.71
CA SER A 130 -20.85 12.43 -12.88
C SER A 130 -21.69 12.38 -11.61
N ALA A 131 -21.62 11.30 -10.82
CA ALA A 131 -22.26 11.23 -9.51
C ALA A 131 -21.67 12.26 -8.54
N TRP A 132 -20.34 12.45 -8.56
CA TRP A 132 -19.66 13.48 -7.74
C TRP A 132 -20.05 14.89 -8.15
N SER A 133 -20.08 15.21 -9.45
CA SER A 133 -20.54 16.52 -9.92
C SER A 133 -22.02 16.75 -9.56
N ALA A 134 -22.86 15.74 -9.71
CA ALA A 134 -24.29 15.84 -9.36
C ALA A 134 -24.51 16.01 -7.84
N ALA A 135 -23.68 15.38 -7.01
CA ALA A 135 -23.69 15.58 -5.57
C ALA A 135 -23.31 17.01 -5.20
N LEU A 136 -22.31 17.57 -5.89
CA LEU A 136 -21.83 18.93 -5.65
C LEU A 136 -22.85 20.01 -6.05
N SER A 137 -23.54 19.82 -7.18
CA SER A 137 -24.56 20.77 -7.67
C SER A 137 -25.83 20.83 -6.83
N LYS A 138 -26.06 19.85 -5.94
CA LYS A 138 -27.22 19.86 -5.03
C LYS A 138 -26.98 20.86 -3.88
N PRO A 139 -28.02 21.33 -3.18
CA PRO A 139 -27.84 22.10 -1.95
C PRO A 139 -27.08 21.29 -0.89
N ALA A 140 -26.24 21.96 -0.11
CA ALA A 140 -25.42 21.34 0.91
C ALA A 140 -26.27 20.66 1.98
N VAL A 141 -25.94 19.42 2.33
CA VAL A 141 -26.58 18.65 3.41
C VAL A 141 -25.61 18.47 4.57
N ALA A 142 -26.11 18.17 5.77
CA ALA A 142 -25.26 17.78 6.89
C ALA A 142 -24.48 16.49 6.55
N LEU A 143 -23.18 16.50 6.84
CA LEU A 143 -22.31 15.34 6.62
C LEU A 143 -22.62 14.25 7.67
N PRO A 144 -22.96 13.01 7.25
CA PRO A 144 -23.05 11.91 8.20
C PRO A 144 -21.66 11.62 8.79
N GLY A 145 -21.55 11.62 10.12
CA GLY A 145 -20.26 11.42 10.81
C GLY A 145 -19.57 10.10 10.44
N GLU A 146 -20.35 9.08 10.11
CA GLU A 146 -19.85 7.76 9.69
C GLU A 146 -19.19 7.78 8.30
N THR A 147 -19.58 8.68 7.38
CA THR A 147 -19.11 8.66 5.98
C THR A 147 -17.61 8.91 5.89
N LEU A 148 -17.08 9.91 6.59
CA LEU A 148 -15.62 10.15 6.65
C LEU A 148 -14.88 8.99 7.33
N LEU A 149 -15.48 8.38 8.36
CA LEU A 149 -14.87 7.26 9.06
C LEU A 149 -14.79 6.02 8.16
N ARG A 150 -15.82 5.73 7.36
CA ARG A 150 -15.80 4.67 6.34
C ARG A 150 -14.66 4.91 5.34
N LEU A 151 -14.49 6.14 4.88
CA LEU A 151 -13.40 6.52 3.97
C LEU A 151 -12.02 6.31 4.60
N GLU A 152 -11.82 6.74 5.84
CA GLU A 152 -10.56 6.53 6.57
C GLU A 152 -10.25 5.04 6.79
N MET A 153 -11.29 4.23 7.05
CA MET A 153 -11.17 2.78 7.14
C MET A 153 -10.79 2.15 5.80
N ALA A 154 -11.44 2.58 4.71
CA ALA A 154 -11.16 2.09 3.35
C ALA A 154 -9.72 2.40 2.90
N ALA A 155 -9.21 3.57 3.30
CA ALA A 155 -7.87 4.03 2.96
C ALA A 155 -6.78 3.56 3.96
N GLU A 156 -7.17 2.91 5.06
CA GLU A 156 -6.26 2.51 6.15
C GLU A 156 -5.43 3.68 6.72
N VAL A 157 -5.99 4.89 6.70
CA VAL A 157 -5.33 6.11 7.19
C VAL A 157 -5.57 6.26 8.69
N PRO A 158 -4.62 6.82 9.48
CA PRO A 158 -4.86 7.15 10.88
C PRO A 158 -6.03 8.11 11.06
N THR A 159 -6.97 7.76 11.93
CA THR A 159 -8.10 8.62 12.31
C THR A 159 -7.65 9.56 13.44
N PRO A 160 -8.07 10.85 13.43
CA PRO A 160 -7.79 11.78 14.53
C PRO A 160 -8.25 11.24 15.89
N ALA A 161 -7.53 11.58 16.95
CA ALA A 161 -7.77 11.05 18.31
C ALA A 161 -9.22 11.22 18.78
N GLU A 162 -9.84 12.35 18.43
CA GLU A 162 -11.22 12.71 18.76
C GLU A 162 -12.26 11.72 18.20
N HIS A 163 -11.96 11.08 17.06
CA HIS A 163 -12.88 10.17 16.38
C HIS A 163 -12.51 8.68 16.51
N LEU A 164 -11.51 8.34 17.33
CA LEU A 164 -11.06 6.95 17.48
C LEU A 164 -12.13 6.04 18.11
N SER A 165 -12.91 6.55 19.06
CA SER A 165 -14.02 5.81 19.67
C SER A 165 -15.12 5.53 18.64
N GLU A 166 -15.48 6.52 17.84
CA GLU A 166 -16.48 6.42 16.77
C GLU A 166 -16.06 5.42 15.70
N ARG A 167 -14.78 5.44 15.29
CA ARG A 167 -14.23 4.45 14.34
C ARG A 167 -14.35 3.02 14.87
N ARG A 168 -14.00 2.78 16.14
CA ARG A 168 -14.12 1.45 16.76
C ARG A 168 -15.57 1.00 16.86
N MET A 169 -16.48 1.91 17.22
CA MET A 169 -17.91 1.63 17.24
C MET A 169 -18.42 1.23 15.85
N LEU A 170 -18.07 1.99 14.81
CA LEU A 170 -18.43 1.70 13.43
C LEU A 170 -17.88 0.34 12.96
N GLN A 171 -16.63 0.01 13.31
CA GLN A 171 -16.06 -1.31 13.02
C GLN A 171 -16.89 -2.45 13.61
N LEU A 172 -17.30 -2.34 14.87
CA LEU A 172 -18.16 -3.32 15.52
C LEU A 172 -19.53 -3.42 14.84
N GLN A 173 -20.13 -2.29 14.45
CA GLN A 173 -21.39 -2.27 13.72
C GLN A 173 -21.28 -2.92 12.34
N LEU A 174 -20.15 -2.78 11.65
CA LEU A 174 -19.95 -3.44 10.36
C LEU A 174 -19.80 -4.96 10.52
N LEU A 175 -19.18 -5.43 11.61
CA LEU A 175 -19.07 -6.86 11.90
C LEU A 175 -20.43 -7.53 12.17
N THR A 176 -21.44 -6.79 12.63
CA THR A 176 -22.79 -7.34 12.84
C THR A 176 -23.60 -7.42 11.55
N ARG A 177 -23.21 -6.70 10.49
CA ARG A 177 -23.92 -6.64 9.21
C ARG A 177 -23.31 -7.60 8.19
N ARG A 178 -23.73 -8.88 8.22
CA ARG A 178 -23.19 -9.96 7.37
C ARG A 178 -23.22 -9.72 5.85
N HIS A 179 -24.10 -8.84 5.36
CA HIS A 179 -24.30 -8.59 3.92
C HIS A 179 -24.06 -7.14 3.50
N ALA A 180 -23.46 -6.31 4.36
CA ALA A 180 -23.16 -4.93 4.00
C ALA A 180 -21.90 -4.84 3.13
N ALA A 181 -21.94 -3.99 2.11
CA ALA A 181 -20.77 -3.69 1.28
C ALA A 181 -19.63 -3.12 2.13
N ALA A 182 -18.42 -3.59 1.85
CA ALA A 182 -17.24 -3.19 2.60
C ALA A 182 -16.93 -1.71 2.36
N PRO A 183 -16.31 -0.99 3.33
CA PRO A 183 -15.89 0.40 3.11
C PRO A 183 -14.99 0.60 1.89
N SER A 184 -14.19 -0.42 1.53
CA SER A 184 -13.35 -0.44 0.33
C SER A 184 -14.13 -0.55 -0.99
N GLU A 185 -15.40 -0.96 -0.95
CA GLU A 185 -16.26 -1.08 -2.13
C GLU A 185 -17.12 0.18 -2.29
N THR A 186 -17.58 0.78 -1.19
CA THR A 186 -18.46 1.95 -1.19
C THR A 186 -17.74 3.29 -1.19
N TRP A 187 -16.40 3.31 -1.17
CA TRP A 187 -15.65 4.56 -0.98
C TRP A 187 -15.98 5.64 -2.01
N VAL A 188 -16.31 5.27 -3.25
CA VAL A 188 -16.68 6.24 -4.30
C VAL A 188 -17.99 6.95 -3.95
N ASP A 189 -18.98 6.20 -3.48
CA ASP A 189 -20.28 6.73 -3.07
C ASP A 189 -20.13 7.53 -1.78
N ASP A 190 -19.28 7.07 -0.87
CA ASP A 190 -18.96 7.79 0.37
C ASP A 190 -18.29 9.14 0.06
N VAL A 191 -17.38 9.23 -0.94
CA VAL A 191 -16.82 10.51 -1.42
C VAL A 191 -17.93 11.40 -1.99
N ALA A 192 -18.87 10.85 -2.76
CA ALA A 192 -20.01 11.62 -3.27
C ALA A 192 -20.85 12.20 -2.12
N GLY A 193 -21.05 11.42 -1.05
CA GLY A 193 -21.71 11.87 0.17
C GLY A 193 -20.99 13.01 0.88
N VAL A 194 -19.65 12.98 0.92
CA VAL A 194 -18.86 14.09 1.45
C VAL A 194 -18.99 15.35 0.57
N LEU A 195 -18.88 15.21 -0.75
CA LEU A 195 -19.01 16.33 -1.69
C LEU A 195 -20.41 16.96 -1.69
N ALA A 196 -21.45 16.18 -1.37
CA ALA A 196 -22.80 16.70 -1.17
C ALA A 196 -22.93 17.58 0.08
N SER A 197 -22.03 17.44 1.05
CA SER A 197 -22.09 18.17 2.31
C SER A 197 -21.55 19.60 2.21
N ALA A 198 -21.81 20.41 3.24
CA ALA A 198 -21.22 21.73 3.37
C ALA A 198 -19.70 21.65 3.50
N PHE A 199 -18.98 22.61 2.92
CA PHE A 199 -17.53 22.64 3.01
C PHE A 199 -17.07 22.90 4.44
N ASP A 200 -16.20 22.03 4.92
CA ASP A 200 -15.49 22.17 6.19
C ASP A 200 -14.00 21.91 5.97
N ALA A 201 -13.14 22.80 6.45
CA ALA A 201 -11.71 22.74 6.23
C ALA A 201 -11.07 21.51 6.92
N SER A 202 -11.62 21.05 8.05
CA SER A 202 -11.15 19.83 8.72
C SER A 202 -11.51 18.59 7.91
N ALA A 203 -12.77 18.47 7.49
CA ALA A 203 -13.25 17.41 6.61
C ALA A 203 -12.47 17.36 5.29
N ALA A 204 -12.17 18.50 4.67
CA ALA A 204 -11.40 18.58 3.43
C ALA A 204 -9.99 18.01 3.57
N ARG A 205 -9.26 18.34 4.64
CA ARG A 205 -7.91 17.79 4.89
C ARG A 205 -7.93 16.27 5.10
N ARG A 206 -8.95 15.77 5.81
CA ARG A 206 -9.16 14.33 6.03
C ARG A 206 -9.46 13.63 4.71
N LEU A 207 -10.40 14.16 3.93
CA LEU A 207 -10.77 13.65 2.61
C LEU A 207 -9.57 13.64 1.66
N GLN A 208 -8.78 14.71 1.61
CA GLN A 208 -7.58 14.80 0.78
C GLN A 208 -6.56 13.71 1.14
N THR A 209 -6.36 13.45 2.44
CA THR A 209 -5.44 12.40 2.91
C THR A 209 -5.91 11.01 2.48
N VAL A 210 -7.22 10.76 2.60
CA VAL A 210 -7.85 9.50 2.16
C VAL A 210 -7.74 9.31 0.64
N LEU A 211 -8.15 10.31 -0.15
CA LEU A 211 -8.12 10.22 -1.61
C LEU A 211 -6.71 10.04 -2.17
N LYS A 212 -5.71 10.64 -1.53
CA LYS A 212 -4.30 10.44 -1.89
C LYS A 212 -3.87 8.97 -1.83
N VAL A 213 -4.45 8.17 -0.94
CA VAL A 213 -4.20 6.72 -0.84
C VAL A 213 -5.09 5.95 -1.80
N LEU A 214 -6.41 6.22 -1.79
CA LEU A 214 -7.38 5.46 -2.59
C LEU A 214 -7.15 5.57 -4.09
N LEU A 215 -6.73 6.73 -4.59
CA LEU A 215 -6.45 6.94 -6.02
C LEU A 215 -5.10 6.35 -6.45
N LYS A 216 -4.20 6.07 -5.52
CA LYS A 216 -2.88 5.47 -5.80
C LYS A 216 -2.86 3.95 -5.72
N ARG A 217 -3.79 3.37 -4.96
CA ARG A 217 -3.94 1.92 -4.87
C ARG A 217 -4.21 1.36 -6.27
#